data_AF-A0A832UMV0-F1
#
_entry.id   AF-A0A832UMV0-F1
#
_cell.length_a   1.000
_cell.length_b   1.000
_cell.length_c   1.000
_cell.angle_alpha   90.00
_cell.angle_beta   90.00
_cell.angle_gamma   90.00
#
_symmetry.space_group_name_H-M   'P 1'
#
loop_
_entity.id
_entity.type
_entity.pdbx_description
1 polymer ?
#
loop_
_entity_poly.entity_id
_entity_poly.type
_entity_poly.pdbx_seq_one_letter_code
_entity_poly.pdbx_strand_id
1 'polypeptide(L)'
;MEMIMTNNNYIKRLILSFLAMAMIMLPGTALAAGVPDPINKDMLESGKKVYFKRCVWCHGVEGGGDGPAADRLFTRPRNFIQGTFKIRWTDSGELPLDINLINTVKNGLQGSAMPAWGEFLSKDEILSVVQFVKSLVQDRDFSDEDEEVNNVITGVDADLGDSGKGPLGDPPWAETKGPYHLGIPQEHVDAGKELFMKNKCWECHGGEGRGDGNPTMKDDWGFPIVAANWQQCWNHRGARRDVYNPFVIARAISTGLNGTPMPNFREQLTGPERWQVAAFVNSLCPRKKIDALTLKPIPDFLIQSVYTEGQVVPKIDDPSWQSSDTDDRIVSATEELKENPKRHHIAMAGQITRGKRNFDPKADNLWVTTRWSAEEQAVYYLVEYDQRFMSADPEYPDAVAIQWPAKLQDLFGAEKPYFIYGDSKKPVDIWKASFMAKDYSATNAPNEKGYQLDMSVKEFVGNGFDALSDKESEAKVEIVDSIYHQGRVKVMFKRSLKTEGEFDVQIPSEQFIPVSFFQWSGRDKEHDEHMAISTWYYTILKPALPASLYYMPPIIAAVFICFQGWLVWMTKRTRKMYDEGKMRRDELPK
;
A
#
# COMPACT_ATOMS: atom_id res chain seq x y z
N MET A 1 -39.05 93.50 -36.05
CA MET A 1 -38.74 93.52 -34.60
C MET A 1 -39.31 92.24 -34.04
N GLU A 2 -38.43 91.35 -33.57
CA GLU A 2 -38.59 90.37 -32.46
C GLU A 2 -39.89 89.55 -32.38
N MET A 3 -39.95 88.27 -32.03
CA MET A 3 -39.03 87.23 -31.55
C MET A 3 -39.89 85.95 -31.62
N ILE A 4 -39.45 84.88 -32.29
CA ILE A 4 -38.90 83.67 -31.68
C ILE A 4 -39.71 83.17 -30.46
N MET A 5 -40.34 81.99 -30.63
CA MET A 5 -40.23 80.79 -29.77
C MET A 5 -41.54 80.01 -29.80
N THR A 6 -41.60 78.92 -30.55
CA THR A 6 -42.29 77.67 -30.16
C THR A 6 -41.98 76.59 -31.19
N ASN A 7 -40.84 75.92 -31.05
CA ASN A 7 -40.65 74.62 -31.71
C ASN A 7 -39.81 73.65 -30.89
N ASN A 8 -40.07 73.60 -29.58
CA ASN A 8 -39.30 72.75 -28.65
C ASN A 8 -39.79 71.29 -28.61
N ASN A 9 -40.87 70.95 -29.34
CA ASN A 9 -41.44 69.59 -29.34
C ASN A 9 -41.12 68.80 -30.63
N TYR A 10 -40.85 69.45 -31.76
CA TYR A 10 -40.45 68.75 -32.98
C TYR A 10 -38.98 68.32 -32.97
N ILE A 11 -38.09 69.17 -32.44
CA ILE A 11 -36.66 68.85 -32.31
C ILE A 11 -36.43 67.75 -31.27
N LYS A 12 -37.18 67.73 -30.16
CA LYS A 12 -37.13 66.61 -29.20
C LYS A 12 -37.60 65.29 -29.80
N ARG A 13 -38.65 65.30 -30.64
CA ARG A 13 -39.11 64.09 -31.35
C ARG A 13 -38.15 63.63 -32.45
N LEU A 14 -37.51 64.53 -33.17
CA LEU A 14 -36.50 64.18 -34.17
C LEU A 14 -35.20 63.66 -33.52
N ILE A 15 -34.77 64.23 -32.38
CA ILE A 15 -33.60 63.75 -31.63
C ILE A 15 -33.89 62.38 -30.99
N LEU A 16 -35.08 62.15 -30.43
CA LEU A 16 -35.49 60.84 -29.91
C LEU A 16 -35.65 59.78 -31.02
N SER A 17 -36.04 60.17 -32.23
CA SER A 17 -36.15 59.25 -33.38
C SER A 17 -34.79 58.92 -34.00
N PHE A 18 -33.85 59.88 -34.03
CA PHE A 18 -32.49 59.62 -34.49
C PHE A 18 -31.67 58.83 -33.46
N LEU A 19 -31.91 58.99 -32.16
CA LEU A 19 -31.32 58.15 -31.11
C LEU A 19 -31.89 56.72 -31.10
N ALA A 20 -33.17 56.53 -31.47
CA ALA A 20 -33.76 55.21 -31.62
C ALA A 20 -33.27 54.48 -32.89
N MET A 21 -33.03 55.19 -34.00
CA MET A 21 -32.53 54.60 -35.24
C MET A 21 -31.01 54.37 -35.23
N ALA A 22 -30.23 55.18 -34.50
CA ALA A 22 -28.79 54.97 -34.29
C ALA A 22 -28.49 53.82 -33.30
N MET A 23 -29.47 53.36 -32.53
CA MET A 23 -29.35 52.15 -31.70
C MET A 23 -29.68 50.84 -32.46
N ILE A 24 -30.13 50.91 -33.72
CA ILE A 24 -30.51 49.73 -34.53
C ILE A 24 -29.46 49.42 -35.64
N MET A 25 -28.37 50.18 -35.71
CA MET A 25 -27.21 49.87 -36.57
C MET A 25 -25.90 49.83 -35.77
N LEU A 26 -25.92 49.15 -34.63
CA LEU A 26 -24.73 48.41 -34.22
C LEU A 26 -24.71 47.13 -35.08
N PRO A 27 -23.57 46.76 -35.70
CA PRO A 27 -23.44 45.41 -36.20
C PRO A 27 -23.78 44.50 -35.01
N GLY A 28 -24.66 43.54 -35.23
CA GLY A 28 -24.93 42.46 -34.30
C GLY A 28 -23.68 41.60 -34.13
N THR A 29 -22.63 42.14 -33.52
CA THR A 29 -21.70 41.40 -32.69
C THR A 29 -22.33 41.33 -31.30
N ALA A 30 -23.55 40.79 -31.26
CA ALA A 30 -24.11 40.26 -30.05
C ALA A 30 -23.15 39.17 -29.58
N LEU A 31 -22.51 39.39 -28.43
CA LEU A 31 -22.40 38.40 -27.36
C LEU A 31 -22.17 36.94 -27.82
N ALA A 32 -21.23 36.74 -28.72
CA ALA A 32 -20.46 35.50 -28.86
C ALA A 32 -19.03 35.80 -28.37
N ALA A 33 -18.93 36.46 -27.22
CA ALA A 33 -17.68 36.49 -26.46
C ALA A 33 -17.54 35.09 -25.85
N GLY A 34 -16.91 34.21 -26.64
CA GLY A 34 -16.51 32.84 -26.38
C GLY A 34 -17.04 32.19 -25.10
N VAL A 35 -18.05 31.33 -25.27
CA VAL A 35 -17.96 30.04 -24.58
C VAL A 35 -16.61 29.48 -25.03
N PRO A 36 -15.64 29.25 -24.12
CA PRO A 36 -14.36 28.67 -24.51
C PRO A 36 -14.65 27.40 -25.30
N ASP A 37 -14.12 27.28 -26.52
CA ASP A 37 -14.20 26.02 -27.25
C ASP A 37 -13.69 24.93 -26.29
N PRO A 38 -14.53 23.95 -25.90
CA PRO A 38 -14.11 22.92 -24.96
C PRO A 38 -12.95 22.11 -25.54
N ILE A 39 -12.69 22.21 -26.85
CA ILE A 39 -11.48 21.71 -27.51
C ILE A 39 -10.69 22.88 -28.11
N ASN A 40 -9.58 23.27 -27.48
CA ASN A 40 -8.73 24.33 -28.02
C ASN A 40 -7.97 23.86 -29.28
N LYS A 41 -8.43 24.29 -30.46
CA LYS A 41 -7.91 23.89 -31.78
C LYS A 41 -6.43 24.22 -32.00
N ASP A 42 -5.93 25.32 -31.42
CA ASP A 42 -4.52 25.70 -31.52
C ASP A 42 -3.62 24.73 -30.73
N MET A 43 -4.18 24.09 -29.71
CA MET A 43 -3.47 23.12 -28.85
C MET A 43 -3.51 21.69 -29.41
N LEU A 44 -4.40 21.38 -30.35
CA LEU A 44 -4.59 20.01 -30.86
C LEU A 44 -3.33 19.45 -31.54
N GLU A 45 -2.65 20.22 -32.39
CA GLU A 45 -1.44 19.76 -33.07
C GLU A 45 -0.27 19.53 -32.09
N SER A 46 -0.15 20.39 -31.08
CA SER A 46 0.83 20.18 -29.99
C SER A 46 0.49 18.93 -29.18
N GLY A 47 -0.79 18.77 -28.82
CA GLY A 47 -1.30 17.62 -28.07
C GLY A 47 -1.11 16.31 -28.81
N LYS A 48 -1.38 16.30 -30.13
CA LYS A 48 -1.13 15.16 -31.01
C LYS A 48 0.33 14.74 -30.99
N LYS A 49 1.28 15.68 -31.10
CA LYS A 49 2.71 15.36 -31.03
C LYS A 49 3.09 14.71 -29.70
N VAL A 50 2.57 15.24 -28.57
CA VAL A 50 2.79 14.65 -27.24
C VAL A 50 2.20 13.24 -27.17
N TYR A 51 0.95 13.07 -27.61
CA TYR A 51 0.22 11.81 -27.58
C TYR A 51 0.94 10.71 -28.36
N PHE A 52 1.31 10.97 -29.62
CA PHE A 52 2.00 9.98 -30.46
C PHE A 52 3.43 9.68 -30.00
N LYS A 53 4.07 10.60 -29.25
CA LYS A 53 5.39 10.36 -28.68
C LYS A 53 5.33 9.53 -27.40
N ARG A 54 4.26 9.66 -26.60
CA ARG A 54 4.23 9.18 -25.20
C ARG A 54 3.06 8.27 -24.84
N CYS A 55 1.86 8.52 -25.37
CA CYS A 55 0.61 7.89 -24.93
C CYS A 55 0.15 6.75 -25.84
N VAL A 56 0.42 6.85 -27.15
CA VAL A 56 -0.08 5.94 -28.20
C VAL A 56 0.31 4.47 -27.97
N TRP A 57 1.47 4.21 -27.37
CA TRP A 57 1.97 2.86 -27.12
C TRP A 57 1.07 2.03 -26.19
N CYS A 58 0.32 2.73 -25.32
CA CYS A 58 -0.65 2.11 -24.42
C CYS A 58 -2.08 2.38 -24.90
N HIS A 59 -2.41 3.63 -25.23
CA HIS A 59 -3.80 4.04 -25.51
C HIS A 59 -4.25 3.81 -26.95
N GLY A 60 -3.36 3.40 -27.87
CA GLY A 60 -3.70 3.15 -29.27
C GLY A 60 -3.70 4.41 -30.12
N VAL A 61 -3.76 4.25 -31.45
CA VAL A 61 -3.73 5.38 -32.40
C VAL A 61 -5.03 6.18 -32.34
N GLU A 62 -6.16 5.50 -32.20
CA GLU A 62 -7.50 6.09 -32.13
C GLU A 62 -7.97 6.33 -30.69
N GLY A 63 -7.13 6.03 -29.69
CA GLY A 63 -7.51 6.14 -28.29
C GLY A 63 -8.34 4.95 -27.76
N GLY A 64 -8.40 3.83 -28.48
CA GLY A 64 -9.18 2.65 -28.12
C GLY A 64 -8.70 1.88 -26.88
N GLY A 65 -7.55 2.25 -26.31
CA GLY A 65 -6.94 1.49 -25.20
C GLY A 65 -6.28 0.18 -25.66
N ASP A 66 -5.97 0.09 -26.94
CA ASP A 66 -5.53 -1.09 -27.69
C ASP A 66 -4.10 -0.94 -28.26
N GLY A 67 -3.30 -0.06 -27.65
CA GLY A 67 -1.91 0.13 -28.05
C GLY A 67 -1.08 -1.15 -27.90
N PRO A 68 0.11 -1.25 -28.55
CA PRO A 68 0.94 -2.45 -28.52
C PRO A 68 1.31 -2.98 -27.12
N ALA A 69 1.25 -2.15 -26.08
CA ALA A 69 1.48 -2.55 -24.70
C ALA A 69 0.21 -3.06 -23.97
N ALA A 70 -0.99 -2.78 -24.46
CA ALA A 70 -2.26 -2.98 -23.74
C ALA A 70 -2.48 -4.43 -23.26
N ASP A 71 -2.17 -5.42 -24.08
CA ASP A 71 -2.33 -6.84 -23.73
C ASP A 71 -1.36 -7.33 -22.66
N ARG A 72 -0.28 -6.59 -22.39
CA ARG A 72 0.74 -6.95 -21.39
C ARG A 72 0.50 -6.27 -20.04
N LEU A 73 -0.53 -5.44 -19.92
CA LEU A 73 -0.81 -4.70 -18.71
C LEU A 73 -1.97 -5.34 -17.95
N PHE A 74 -1.78 -5.61 -16.66
CA PHE A 74 -2.84 -6.11 -15.78
C PHE A 74 -4.06 -5.18 -15.77
N THR A 75 -3.80 -3.86 -15.75
CA THR A 75 -4.84 -2.85 -15.93
C THR A 75 -4.83 -2.35 -17.36
N ARG A 76 -5.89 -2.66 -18.11
CA ARG A 76 -6.06 -2.18 -19.47
C ARG A 76 -5.99 -0.65 -19.53
N PRO A 77 -5.26 -0.07 -20.50
CA PRO A 77 -5.30 1.36 -20.77
C PRO A 77 -6.74 1.83 -21.01
N ARG A 78 -7.02 3.10 -20.68
CA ARG A 78 -8.35 3.69 -20.88
C ARG A 78 -8.66 3.76 -22.38
N ASN A 79 -9.81 3.22 -22.76
CA ASN A 79 -10.48 3.52 -24.02
C ASN A 79 -11.15 4.90 -23.91
N PHE A 80 -10.72 5.86 -24.73
CA PHE A 80 -11.24 7.22 -24.77
C PHE A 80 -12.46 7.36 -25.67
N ILE A 81 -12.65 6.50 -26.68
CA ILE A 81 -13.72 6.57 -27.68
C ILE A 81 -15.10 6.72 -27.02
N GLN A 82 -15.33 6.00 -25.92
CA GLN A 82 -16.60 5.99 -25.20
C GLN A 82 -16.84 7.17 -24.24
N GLY A 83 -15.83 8.02 -24.01
CA GLY A 83 -15.94 9.13 -23.05
C GLY A 83 -16.14 8.67 -21.60
N THR A 84 -15.84 7.42 -21.27
CA THR A 84 -16.08 6.85 -19.93
C THR A 84 -14.83 6.92 -19.06
N PHE A 85 -14.77 7.90 -18.17
CA PHE A 85 -13.61 8.14 -17.29
C PHE A 85 -13.87 7.69 -15.85
N LYS A 86 -12.90 7.04 -15.20
CA LYS A 86 -13.06 6.52 -13.83
C LYS A 86 -12.83 7.59 -12.75
N ILE A 87 -11.86 8.48 -12.96
CA ILE A 87 -11.41 9.44 -11.94
C ILE A 87 -11.99 10.82 -12.26
N ARG A 88 -13.04 11.21 -11.53
CA ARG A 88 -13.87 12.38 -11.83
C ARG A 88 -14.29 13.11 -10.57
N TRP A 89 -14.64 14.38 -10.71
CA TRP A 89 -15.33 15.18 -9.67
C TRP A 89 -16.78 15.47 -10.03
N THR A 90 -17.30 14.86 -11.11
CA THR A 90 -18.64 15.08 -11.65
C THR A 90 -19.62 13.97 -11.22
N ASP A 91 -20.89 14.06 -11.58
CA ASP A 91 -21.93 13.09 -11.18
C ASP A 91 -21.86 11.78 -11.97
N SER A 92 -22.23 10.64 -11.39
CA SER A 92 -22.02 9.33 -12.04
C SER A 92 -22.65 9.27 -13.44
N GLY A 93 -21.89 8.78 -14.42
CA GLY A 93 -22.29 8.82 -15.84
C GLY A 93 -21.84 10.07 -16.60
N GLU A 94 -21.54 11.20 -15.94
CA GLU A 94 -21.12 12.44 -16.62
C GLU A 94 -19.64 12.45 -17.06
N LEU A 95 -19.32 13.28 -18.04
CA LEU A 95 -17.96 13.56 -18.49
C LEU A 95 -17.10 14.19 -17.38
N PRO A 96 -15.77 13.97 -17.39
CA PRO A 96 -14.87 14.60 -16.42
C PRO A 96 -14.64 16.08 -16.75
N LEU A 97 -14.37 16.88 -15.73
CA LEU A 97 -13.83 18.23 -15.90
C LEU A 97 -12.40 18.17 -16.45
N ASP A 98 -11.97 19.20 -17.19
CA ASP A 98 -10.60 19.32 -17.69
C ASP A 98 -9.55 19.14 -16.59
N ILE A 99 -9.80 19.72 -15.40
CA ILE A 99 -8.92 19.59 -14.24
C ILE A 99 -8.75 18.13 -13.79
N ASN A 100 -9.76 17.28 -13.97
CA ASN A 100 -9.67 15.85 -13.65
C ASN A 100 -8.70 15.14 -14.60
N LEU A 101 -8.79 15.42 -15.90
CA LEU A 101 -7.90 14.87 -16.93
C LEU A 101 -6.47 15.38 -16.76
N ILE A 102 -6.31 16.69 -16.54
CA ILE A 102 -5.02 17.33 -16.26
C ILE A 102 -4.35 16.68 -15.05
N ASN A 103 -5.07 16.54 -13.93
CA ASN A 103 -4.54 15.91 -12.72
C ASN A 103 -4.19 14.43 -12.96
N THR A 104 -4.99 13.73 -13.75
CA THR A 104 -4.71 12.32 -14.11
C THR A 104 -3.43 12.19 -14.92
N VAL A 105 -3.20 13.04 -15.93
CA VAL A 105 -1.97 13.02 -16.73
C VAL A 105 -0.78 13.47 -15.91
N LYS A 106 -0.92 14.58 -15.17
CA LYS A 106 0.14 15.17 -14.35
C LYS A 106 0.63 14.21 -13.27
N ASN A 107 -0.31 13.63 -12.52
CA ASN A 107 0.02 12.79 -11.36
C ASN A 107 0.11 11.31 -11.72
N GLY A 108 -0.39 10.87 -12.88
CA GLY A 108 -0.49 9.47 -13.23
C GLY A 108 -1.56 8.72 -12.43
N LEU A 109 -1.67 7.41 -12.67
CA LEU A 109 -2.58 6.54 -11.92
C LEU A 109 -1.77 5.48 -11.20
N GLN A 110 -1.58 5.70 -9.90
CA GLN A 110 -0.93 4.75 -9.02
C GLN A 110 -1.66 3.38 -9.02
N GLY A 111 -0.91 2.28 -8.92
CA GLY A 111 -1.45 0.93 -9.09
C GLY A 111 -1.76 0.55 -10.55
N SER A 112 -1.26 1.32 -11.52
CA SER A 112 -1.34 1.04 -12.95
C SER A 112 -0.02 1.40 -13.65
N ALA A 113 0.08 1.07 -14.94
CA ALA A 113 1.23 1.45 -15.76
C ALA A 113 1.19 2.91 -16.27
N MET A 114 0.21 3.72 -15.86
CA MET A 114 0.12 5.14 -16.26
C MET A 114 1.05 6.01 -15.39
N PRO A 115 2.20 6.47 -15.92
CA PRO A 115 3.18 7.22 -15.14
C PRO A 115 2.73 8.65 -14.85
N ALA A 116 3.40 9.31 -13.91
CA ALA A 116 3.22 10.73 -13.66
C ALA A 116 3.99 11.54 -14.70
N TRP A 117 3.28 12.25 -15.59
CA TRP A 117 3.92 13.04 -16.64
C TRP A 117 4.32 14.45 -16.20
N GLY A 118 3.90 14.90 -15.02
CA GLY A 118 4.17 16.26 -14.52
C GLY A 118 5.64 16.61 -14.32
N GLU A 119 6.54 15.62 -14.29
CA GLU A 119 8.00 15.83 -14.22
C GLU A 119 8.68 15.80 -15.60
N PHE A 120 7.98 15.31 -16.62
CA PHE A 120 8.53 15.11 -17.97
C PHE A 120 7.90 16.01 -19.02
N LEU A 121 6.69 16.53 -18.75
CA LEU A 121 5.95 17.43 -19.62
C LEU A 121 5.72 18.76 -18.92
N SER A 122 5.83 19.84 -19.68
CA SER A 122 5.41 21.17 -19.26
C SER A 122 3.90 21.26 -19.04
N LYS A 123 3.44 22.29 -18.34
CA LYS A 123 2.00 22.54 -18.12
C LYS A 123 1.25 22.66 -19.45
N ASP A 124 1.81 23.37 -20.43
CA ASP A 124 1.17 23.59 -21.73
C ASP A 124 1.09 22.31 -22.56
N GLU A 125 2.12 21.44 -22.50
CA GLU A 125 2.06 20.11 -23.13
C GLU A 125 1.00 19.22 -22.50
N ILE A 126 0.84 19.27 -21.16
CA ILE A 126 -0.21 18.52 -20.45
C ILE A 126 -1.59 19.03 -20.85
N LEU A 127 -1.79 20.34 -20.88
CA LEU A 127 -3.05 20.93 -21.35
C LEU A 127 -3.32 20.50 -22.79
N SER A 128 -2.32 20.59 -23.67
CA SER A 128 -2.47 20.27 -25.10
C SER A 128 -2.83 18.80 -25.32
N VAL A 129 -2.17 17.86 -24.63
CA VAL A 129 -2.50 16.44 -24.77
C VAL A 129 -3.88 16.11 -24.21
N VAL A 130 -4.34 16.81 -23.17
CA VAL A 130 -5.71 16.66 -22.66
C VAL A 130 -6.73 17.11 -23.72
N GLN A 131 -6.51 18.25 -24.38
CA GLN A 131 -7.36 18.71 -25.48
C GLN A 131 -7.41 17.69 -26.63
N PHE A 132 -6.26 17.10 -26.98
CA PHE A 132 -6.21 16.04 -28.00
C PHE A 132 -6.94 14.76 -27.55
N VAL A 133 -6.82 14.35 -26.29
CA VAL A 133 -7.55 13.19 -25.76
C VAL A 133 -9.07 13.43 -25.81
N LYS A 134 -9.54 14.64 -25.51
CA LYS A 134 -10.96 15.00 -25.65
C LYS A 134 -11.44 14.84 -27.10
N SER A 135 -10.62 15.22 -28.08
CA SER A 135 -10.95 15.02 -29.51
C SER A 135 -10.95 13.56 -29.99
N LEU A 136 -10.46 12.61 -29.18
CA LEU A 136 -10.51 11.17 -29.49
C LEU A 136 -11.79 10.50 -28.98
N VAL A 137 -12.62 11.22 -28.23
CA VAL A 137 -13.93 10.74 -27.79
C VAL A 137 -14.90 10.81 -28.96
N GLN A 138 -15.63 9.73 -29.23
CA GLN A 138 -16.51 9.59 -30.40
C GLN A 138 -17.97 9.35 -30.01
N ASP A 139 -18.21 8.59 -28.93
CA ASP A 139 -19.57 8.23 -28.52
C ASP A 139 -20.26 9.34 -27.72
N ARG A 140 -19.50 10.37 -27.33
CA ARG A 140 -19.94 11.53 -26.55
C ARG A 140 -19.21 12.77 -27.04
N ASP A 141 -19.80 13.94 -26.81
CA ASP A 141 -19.20 15.21 -27.22
C ASP A 141 -19.03 16.15 -26.02
N PHE A 142 -17.81 16.63 -25.80
CA PHE A 142 -17.51 17.60 -24.74
C PHE A 142 -18.08 19.00 -25.01
N SER A 143 -18.59 19.24 -26.22
CA SER A 143 -19.23 20.48 -26.65
C SER A 143 -20.75 20.41 -26.73
N ASP A 144 -21.34 19.25 -26.43
CA ASP A 144 -22.79 19.11 -26.38
C ASP A 144 -23.37 19.96 -25.23
N GLU A 145 -24.34 20.81 -25.55
CA GLU A 145 -25.03 21.64 -24.56
C GLU A 145 -25.98 20.80 -23.69
N ASP A 146 -26.37 19.60 -24.16
CA ASP A 146 -27.20 18.65 -23.43
C ASP A 146 -26.37 17.75 -22.48
N GLU A 147 -25.03 17.80 -22.54
CA GLU A 147 -24.15 17.11 -21.59
C GLU A 147 -24.08 17.87 -20.25
N GLU A 148 -24.88 17.42 -19.28
CA GLU A 148 -24.82 17.94 -17.92
C GLU A 148 -23.49 17.56 -17.24
N VAL A 149 -22.81 18.56 -16.69
CA VAL A 149 -21.55 18.39 -15.95
C VAL A 149 -21.67 19.06 -14.59
N ASN A 150 -22.15 18.30 -13.62
CA ASN A 150 -22.38 18.74 -12.25
C ASN A 150 -21.15 18.44 -11.39
N ASN A 151 -20.44 19.47 -10.94
CA ASN A 151 -19.32 19.27 -10.02
C ASN A 151 -19.85 18.92 -8.62
N VAL A 152 -19.65 17.67 -8.20
CA VAL A 152 -20.14 17.14 -6.91
C VAL A 152 -19.11 17.24 -5.78
N ILE A 153 -17.97 17.87 -6.04
CA ILE A 153 -16.99 18.27 -5.03
C ILE A 153 -16.93 19.80 -5.07
N THR A 154 -16.99 20.48 -3.92
CA THR A 154 -17.11 21.95 -3.83
C THR A 154 -16.09 22.72 -4.71
N GLY A 155 -16.41 23.84 -5.38
CA GLY A 155 -17.70 24.50 -5.64
C GLY A 155 -17.53 25.75 -6.54
N VAL A 156 -18.48 26.00 -7.46
CA VAL A 156 -18.75 27.33 -8.03
C VAL A 156 -20.15 27.71 -7.53
N ASP A 157 -20.24 28.78 -6.74
CA ASP A 157 -21.47 29.44 -6.25
C ASP A 157 -22.50 28.61 -5.45
N ALA A 158 -22.08 28.00 -4.33
CA ALA A 158 -23.03 27.68 -3.27
C ALA A 158 -22.44 27.94 -1.89
N ASP A 159 -22.99 28.95 -1.22
CA ASP A 159 -22.85 29.30 0.18
C ASP A 159 -23.57 28.27 1.07
N LEU A 160 -23.30 26.98 0.87
CA LEU A 160 -23.95 25.87 1.56
C LEU A 160 -22.88 24.96 2.14
N GLY A 161 -22.52 25.20 3.40
CA GLY A 161 -21.98 24.13 4.24
C GLY A 161 -22.95 22.96 4.18
N ASP A 162 -22.53 21.83 3.62
CA ASP A 162 -23.43 20.72 3.31
C ASP A 162 -23.56 19.76 4.51
N SER A 163 -24.81 19.57 4.93
CA SER A 163 -25.23 18.56 5.92
C SER A 163 -26.31 17.62 5.35
N GLY A 164 -26.43 17.52 4.02
CA GLY A 164 -27.35 16.63 3.29
C GLY A 164 -26.66 15.69 2.28
N LYS A 165 -27.43 15.21 1.29
CA LYS A 165 -27.00 14.31 0.19
C LYS A 165 -26.30 15.06 -0.98
N GLY A 166 -25.85 16.30 -0.75
CA GLY A 166 -25.30 17.21 -1.75
C GLY A 166 -23.80 16.96 -2.04
N PRO A 167 -23.01 17.99 -2.38
CA PRO A 167 -21.58 17.89 -2.63
C PRO A 167 -20.78 17.25 -1.48
N LEU A 168 -19.56 16.76 -1.74
CA LEU A 168 -18.78 16.02 -0.73
C LEU A 168 -18.52 16.81 0.58
N GLY A 169 -18.37 18.14 0.49
CA GLY A 169 -18.03 18.99 1.63
C GLY A 169 -16.65 18.69 2.24
N ASP A 170 -16.34 19.36 3.34
CA ASP A 170 -15.10 19.16 4.10
C ASP A 170 -15.18 17.95 5.05
N PRO A 171 -14.06 17.28 5.37
CA PRO A 171 -14.06 16.19 6.33
C PRO A 171 -14.46 16.69 7.72
N PRO A 172 -15.27 15.95 8.49
CA PRO A 172 -15.67 16.33 9.86
C PRO A 172 -14.51 16.56 10.82
N TRP A 173 -13.35 15.98 10.53
CA TRP A 173 -12.11 16.08 11.29
C TRP A 173 -11.04 16.93 10.58
N ALA A 174 -11.43 17.95 9.82
CA ALA A 174 -10.52 18.80 9.03
C ALA A 174 -9.31 19.36 9.81
N GLU A 175 -9.41 19.45 11.14
CA GLU A 175 -8.33 19.90 12.02
C GLU A 175 -7.20 18.88 12.22
N THR A 176 -7.33 17.64 11.75
CA THR A 176 -6.28 16.62 11.91
C THR A 176 -5.06 16.98 11.08
N LYS A 177 -4.07 17.61 11.71
CA LYS A 177 -2.77 17.90 11.12
C LYS A 177 -1.82 16.76 11.46
N GLY A 178 -1.29 16.09 10.45
CA GLY A 178 -0.24 15.09 10.65
C GLY A 178 0.11 14.37 9.36
N PRO A 179 1.36 13.86 9.25
CA PRO A 179 1.69 12.97 8.16
C PRO A 179 0.79 11.73 8.33
N TYR A 180 0.08 11.34 7.26
CA TYR A 180 -0.67 10.09 7.17
C TYR A 180 -2.08 10.05 7.76
N HIS A 181 -2.71 11.19 8.08
CA HIS A 181 -4.10 11.25 8.59
C HIS A 181 -4.39 10.34 9.80
N LEU A 182 -3.37 10.08 10.64
CA LEU A 182 -3.51 9.29 11.87
C LEU A 182 -4.44 9.94 12.92
N GLY A 183 -4.79 11.21 12.75
CA GLY A 183 -5.63 11.95 13.68
C GLY A 183 -7.13 11.70 13.54
N ILE A 184 -7.58 10.87 12.59
CA ILE A 184 -9.02 10.59 12.41
C ILE A 184 -9.57 9.98 13.71
N PRO A 185 -10.56 10.63 14.36
CA PRO A 185 -11.15 10.11 15.59
C PRO A 185 -11.77 8.72 15.39
N GLN A 186 -11.60 7.84 16.36
CA GLN A 186 -12.09 6.46 16.30
C GLN A 186 -13.61 6.38 16.08
N GLU A 187 -14.37 7.33 16.61
CA GLU A 187 -15.82 7.43 16.39
C GLU A 187 -16.20 7.51 14.90
N HIS A 188 -15.40 8.20 14.07
CA HIS A 188 -15.65 8.30 12.64
C HIS A 188 -15.27 7.03 11.88
N VAL A 189 -14.24 6.33 12.37
CA VAL A 189 -13.83 5.02 11.84
C VAL A 189 -14.92 3.98 12.13
N ASP A 190 -15.44 3.96 13.35
CA ASP A 190 -16.48 3.01 13.78
C ASP A 190 -17.80 3.27 13.04
N ALA A 191 -18.22 4.54 12.93
CA ALA A 191 -19.38 4.93 12.13
C ALA A 191 -19.20 4.55 10.65
N GLY A 192 -18.01 4.76 10.09
CA GLY A 192 -17.67 4.34 8.73
C GLY A 192 -17.78 2.84 8.51
N LYS A 193 -17.35 2.03 9.50
CA LYS A 193 -17.47 0.57 9.47
C LYS A 193 -18.93 0.12 9.48
N GLU A 194 -19.78 0.75 10.30
CA GLU A 194 -21.21 0.47 10.33
C GLU A 194 -21.86 0.76 8.97
N LEU A 195 -21.57 1.93 8.39
CA LEU A 195 -22.05 2.32 7.06
C LEU A 195 -21.56 1.36 5.97
N PHE A 196 -20.30 0.94 6.03
CA PHE A 196 -19.72 -0.05 5.12
C PHE A 196 -20.47 -1.38 5.15
N MET A 197 -20.81 -1.87 6.35
CA MET A 197 -21.58 -3.11 6.51
C MET A 197 -23.04 -2.94 6.06
N LYS A 198 -23.69 -1.84 6.46
CA LYS A 198 -25.09 -1.52 6.15
C LYS A 198 -25.34 -1.38 4.64
N ASN A 199 -24.40 -0.75 3.93
CA ASN A 199 -24.50 -0.54 2.48
C ASN A 199 -23.88 -1.70 1.67
N LYS A 200 -23.53 -2.82 2.33
CA LYS A 200 -23.06 -4.06 1.70
C LYS A 200 -21.81 -3.89 0.83
N CYS A 201 -20.97 -2.91 1.14
CA CYS A 201 -19.71 -2.69 0.44
C CYS A 201 -18.78 -3.92 0.49
N TRP A 202 -18.92 -4.75 1.53
CA TRP A 202 -18.21 -6.02 1.70
C TRP A 202 -18.52 -7.07 0.63
N GLU A 203 -19.66 -6.99 -0.08
CA GLU A 203 -19.99 -7.95 -1.15
C GLU A 203 -18.94 -7.92 -2.28
N CYS A 204 -18.30 -6.76 -2.50
CA CYS A 204 -17.23 -6.61 -3.47
C CYS A 204 -15.85 -6.48 -2.80
N HIS A 205 -15.78 -5.72 -1.70
CA HIS A 205 -14.50 -5.36 -1.06
C HIS A 205 -14.02 -6.36 0.01
N GLY A 206 -14.87 -7.30 0.43
CA GLY A 206 -14.61 -8.21 1.56
C GLY A 206 -14.71 -7.51 2.92
N GLY A 207 -14.86 -8.27 4.00
CA GLY A 207 -15.14 -7.70 5.34
C GLY A 207 -14.00 -6.87 5.92
N GLU A 208 -12.75 -7.20 5.57
CA GLU A 208 -11.55 -6.44 5.95
C GLU A 208 -10.97 -5.59 4.81
N GLY A 209 -11.73 -5.40 3.71
CA GLY A 209 -11.34 -4.52 2.62
C GLY A 209 -10.19 -5.01 1.74
N ARG A 210 -9.92 -6.33 1.68
CA ARG A 210 -8.82 -6.89 0.86
C ARG A 210 -9.20 -7.12 -0.61
N GLY A 211 -10.45 -6.85 -0.97
CA GLY A 211 -10.97 -7.07 -2.33
C GLY A 211 -11.28 -8.54 -2.61
N ASP A 212 -11.65 -9.30 -1.58
CA ASP A 212 -11.92 -10.74 -1.56
C ASP A 212 -13.43 -11.07 -1.55
N GLY A 213 -14.31 -10.11 -1.83
CA GLY A 213 -15.77 -10.31 -1.77
C GLY A 213 -16.38 -11.00 -3.01
N ASN A 214 -15.96 -10.59 -4.21
CA ASN A 214 -16.51 -11.15 -5.45
C ASN A 214 -15.46 -11.17 -6.59
N PRO A 215 -15.04 -12.36 -7.07
CA PRO A 215 -14.06 -12.47 -8.15
C PRO A 215 -14.66 -12.43 -9.56
N THR A 216 -16.00 -12.43 -9.69
CA THR A 216 -16.70 -12.60 -10.98
C THR A 216 -17.06 -11.28 -11.66
N MET A 217 -16.78 -10.17 -11.01
CA MET A 217 -17.06 -8.83 -11.51
C MET A 217 -16.34 -8.55 -12.83
N LYS A 218 -17.05 -7.82 -13.70
CA LYS A 218 -16.53 -7.35 -14.99
C LYS A 218 -16.75 -5.84 -15.10
N ASP A 219 -15.87 -5.19 -15.84
CA ASP A 219 -16.12 -3.83 -16.28
C ASP A 219 -17.08 -3.81 -17.48
N ASP A 220 -17.50 -2.61 -17.89
CA ASP A 220 -18.48 -2.43 -18.98
C ASP A 220 -17.94 -2.91 -20.34
N TRP A 221 -16.61 -3.12 -20.44
CA TRP A 221 -15.94 -3.70 -21.60
C TRP A 221 -15.85 -5.24 -21.55
N GLY A 222 -16.39 -5.86 -20.51
CA GLY A 222 -16.40 -7.31 -20.31
C GLY A 222 -15.10 -7.89 -19.76
N PHE A 223 -14.13 -7.05 -19.39
CA PHE A 223 -12.89 -7.51 -18.77
C PHE A 223 -13.07 -7.78 -17.28
N PRO A 224 -12.45 -8.84 -16.71
CA PRO A 224 -12.47 -9.07 -15.27
C PRO A 224 -11.94 -7.87 -14.50
N ILE A 225 -12.64 -7.48 -13.44
CA ILE A 225 -12.21 -6.42 -12.53
C ILE A 225 -12.43 -6.86 -11.09
N VAL A 226 -11.44 -6.62 -10.25
CA VAL A 226 -11.49 -6.92 -8.82
C VAL A 226 -11.41 -5.64 -8.02
N ALA A 227 -12.08 -5.60 -6.87
CA ALA A 227 -12.04 -4.48 -5.95
C ALA A 227 -10.58 -4.18 -5.50
N ALA A 228 -10.29 -2.93 -5.16
CA ALA A 228 -8.98 -2.57 -4.63
C ALA A 228 -8.79 -3.17 -3.23
N ASN A 229 -7.55 -3.59 -2.91
CA ASN A 229 -7.15 -3.97 -1.56
C ASN A 229 -6.79 -2.70 -0.78
N TRP A 230 -7.59 -2.35 0.22
CA TRP A 230 -7.45 -1.14 1.02
C TRP A 230 -6.31 -1.20 2.04
N GLN A 231 -5.80 -2.40 2.35
CA GLN A 231 -4.57 -2.58 3.14
C GLN A 231 -3.31 -2.25 2.33
N GLN A 232 -3.47 -2.03 1.02
CA GLN A 232 -2.44 -1.56 0.12
C GLN A 232 -2.83 -0.20 -0.46
N CYS A 233 -3.08 0.79 0.40
CA CYS A 233 -3.55 2.11 -0.03
C CYS A 233 -2.61 2.82 -1.01
N TRP A 234 -1.34 2.42 -1.06
CA TRP A 234 -0.41 2.81 -2.11
C TRP A 234 -0.78 2.34 -3.52
N ASN A 235 -1.82 1.53 -3.69
CA ASN A 235 -2.40 1.13 -4.96
C ASN A 235 -3.75 1.82 -5.26
N HIS A 236 -4.19 2.77 -4.40
CA HIS A 236 -5.40 3.56 -4.67
C HIS A 236 -5.20 4.47 -5.89
N ARG A 237 -6.10 4.34 -6.87
CA ARG A 237 -6.04 5.12 -8.10
C ARG A 237 -6.36 6.59 -7.83
N GLY A 238 -5.47 7.47 -8.27
CA GLY A 238 -5.58 8.92 -8.03
C GLY A 238 -5.04 9.40 -6.69
N ALA A 239 -4.35 8.55 -5.92
CA ALA A 239 -3.63 8.90 -4.67
C ALA A 239 -2.11 8.99 -4.87
N ARG A 240 -1.63 9.23 -6.10
CA ARG A 240 -0.18 9.24 -6.38
C ARG A 240 0.51 10.33 -5.55
N ARG A 241 1.56 9.93 -4.80
CA ARG A 241 2.33 10.78 -3.86
C ARG A 241 1.60 11.22 -2.60
N ASP A 242 0.34 10.82 -2.45
CA ASP A 242 -0.46 11.12 -1.28
C ASP A 242 -1.33 9.90 -0.92
N VAL A 243 -0.65 8.77 -0.71
CA VAL A 243 -1.27 7.44 -0.63
C VAL A 243 -2.25 7.28 0.53
N TYR A 244 -2.13 8.15 1.53
CA TYR A 244 -2.94 8.12 2.73
C TYR A 244 -4.07 9.13 2.72
N ASN A 245 -4.29 9.87 1.63
CA ASN A 245 -5.31 10.90 1.59
C ASN A 245 -6.72 10.31 1.53
N PRO A 246 -7.56 10.52 2.57
CA PRO A 246 -8.92 10.00 2.60
C PRO A 246 -9.81 10.64 1.52
N PHE A 247 -9.46 11.82 0.98
CA PHE A 247 -10.22 12.48 -0.08
C PHE A 247 -10.37 11.60 -1.33
N VAL A 248 -9.35 10.82 -1.68
CA VAL A 248 -9.39 9.95 -2.86
C VAL A 248 -10.51 8.91 -2.73
N ILE A 249 -10.70 8.41 -1.50
CA ILE A 249 -11.74 7.44 -1.17
C ILE A 249 -13.10 8.13 -1.11
N ALA A 250 -13.19 9.25 -0.40
CA ALA A 250 -14.42 10.03 -0.26
C ALA A 250 -14.97 10.46 -1.64
N ARG A 251 -14.09 10.94 -2.53
CA ARG A 251 -14.41 11.21 -3.93
C ARG A 251 -14.97 9.97 -4.64
N ALA A 252 -14.29 8.82 -4.54
CA ALA A 252 -14.71 7.62 -5.26
C ALA A 252 -16.10 7.13 -4.81
N ILE A 253 -16.42 7.30 -3.53
CA ILE A 253 -17.76 7.00 -2.98
C ILE A 253 -18.79 8.01 -3.49
N SER A 254 -18.41 9.29 -3.59
CA SER A 254 -19.30 10.36 -4.06
C SER A 254 -19.59 10.31 -5.56
N THR A 255 -18.61 9.96 -6.39
CA THR A 255 -18.73 10.04 -7.86
C THR A 255 -18.91 8.69 -8.53
N GLY A 256 -18.65 7.59 -7.82
CA GLY A 256 -18.54 6.26 -8.41
C GLY A 256 -17.35 6.17 -9.38
N LEU A 257 -17.18 4.99 -9.98
CA LEU A 257 -16.14 4.77 -10.99
C LEU A 257 -16.80 4.31 -12.30
N ASN A 258 -17.13 5.23 -13.19
CA ASN A 258 -17.82 4.93 -14.45
C ASN A 258 -17.08 3.82 -15.24
N GLY A 259 -17.83 2.92 -15.86
CA GLY A 259 -17.22 1.75 -16.51
C GLY A 259 -16.85 0.64 -15.54
N THR A 260 -17.34 0.64 -14.30
CA THR A 260 -17.08 -0.43 -13.33
C THR A 260 -18.31 -0.71 -12.47
N PRO A 261 -18.36 -1.88 -11.79
CA PRO A 261 -19.41 -2.18 -10.82
C PRO A 261 -19.40 -1.32 -9.55
N MET A 262 -18.52 -0.32 -9.40
CA MET A 262 -18.50 0.59 -8.24
C MET A 262 -19.43 1.78 -8.50
N PRO A 263 -20.66 1.79 -7.93
CA PRO A 263 -21.60 2.89 -8.10
C PRO A 263 -21.17 4.11 -7.28
N ASN A 264 -21.90 5.21 -7.46
CA ASN A 264 -21.87 6.31 -6.52
C ASN A 264 -22.82 6.01 -5.33
N PHE A 265 -22.55 6.62 -4.18
CA PHE A 265 -23.36 6.49 -2.98
C PHE A 265 -23.95 7.84 -2.52
N ARG A 266 -24.04 8.83 -3.42
CA ARG A 266 -24.51 10.18 -3.08
C ARG A 266 -25.97 10.21 -2.65
N GLU A 267 -26.80 9.37 -3.26
CA GLU A 267 -28.21 9.28 -2.91
C GLU A 267 -28.47 8.48 -1.63
N GLN A 268 -27.50 7.66 -1.20
CA GLN A 268 -27.61 6.76 -0.06
C GLN A 268 -26.95 7.36 1.19
N LEU A 269 -25.91 8.17 1.02
CA LEU A 269 -25.08 8.71 2.10
C LEU A 269 -24.92 10.23 1.98
N THR A 270 -24.98 10.92 3.11
CA THR A 270 -24.67 12.34 3.24
C THR A 270 -23.17 12.62 3.04
N GLY A 271 -22.78 13.89 2.82
CA GLY A 271 -21.36 14.30 2.80
C GLY A 271 -20.55 13.75 3.99
N PRO A 272 -20.96 14.02 5.25
CA PRO A 272 -20.28 13.51 6.44
C PRO A 272 -20.21 11.98 6.52
N GLU A 273 -21.28 11.26 6.14
CA GLU A 273 -21.29 9.80 6.13
C GLU A 273 -20.30 9.21 5.10
N ARG A 274 -20.18 9.83 3.92
CA ARG A 274 -19.18 9.43 2.90
C ARG A 274 -17.76 9.67 3.39
N TRP A 275 -17.52 10.76 4.12
CA TRP A 275 -16.25 10.96 4.82
C TRP A 275 -16.02 9.85 5.85
N GLN A 276 -16.98 9.53 6.72
CA GLN A 276 -16.84 8.45 7.70
C GLN A 276 -16.48 7.10 7.06
N VAL A 277 -17.11 6.73 5.94
CA VAL A 277 -16.71 5.53 5.18
C VAL A 277 -15.27 5.66 4.70
N ALA A 278 -14.85 6.83 4.18
CA ALA A 278 -13.47 7.07 3.81
C ALA A 278 -12.49 6.99 4.99
N ALA A 279 -12.90 7.39 6.20
CA ALA A 279 -12.12 7.21 7.43
C ALA A 279 -11.89 5.74 7.74
N PHE A 280 -12.93 4.91 7.69
CA PHE A 280 -12.82 3.47 7.89
C PHE A 280 -11.90 2.82 6.84
N VAL A 281 -12.09 3.12 5.56
CA VAL A 281 -11.22 2.59 4.49
C VAL A 281 -9.77 3.03 4.71
N ASN A 282 -9.55 4.27 5.15
CA ASN A 282 -8.22 4.80 5.42
C ASN A 282 -7.55 4.14 6.63
N SER A 283 -8.33 3.76 7.66
CA SER A 283 -7.80 3.10 8.87
C SER A 283 -7.31 1.68 8.61
N LEU A 284 -7.81 1.02 7.56
CA LEU A 284 -7.37 -0.33 7.18
C LEU A 284 -5.96 -0.36 6.57
N CYS A 285 -5.42 0.77 6.13
CA CYS A 285 -4.09 0.81 5.54
C CYS A 285 -2.99 0.86 6.63
N PRO A 286 -2.06 -0.12 6.67
CA PRO A 286 -0.90 -0.07 7.53
C PRO A 286 -0.07 1.19 7.29
N ARG A 287 0.41 1.82 8.36
CA ARG A 287 1.20 3.04 8.24
C ARG A 287 2.68 2.69 8.22
N LYS A 288 3.25 2.81 7.02
CA LYS A 288 4.69 2.59 6.77
C LYS A 288 5.29 3.80 6.08
N LYS A 289 6.60 3.95 6.23
CA LYS A 289 7.35 4.92 5.43
C LYS A 289 7.29 4.50 3.96
N ILE A 290 6.76 5.36 3.12
CA ILE A 290 6.60 5.14 1.69
C ILE A 290 7.84 5.66 0.96
N ASP A 291 8.37 4.85 0.06
CA ASP A 291 9.44 5.27 -0.84
C ASP A 291 8.88 6.22 -1.91
N ALA A 292 9.49 7.39 -2.08
CA ALA A 292 8.96 8.41 -2.98
C ALA A 292 9.04 8.04 -4.48
N LEU A 293 9.93 7.12 -4.85
CA LEU A 293 10.15 6.70 -6.24
C LEU A 293 9.21 5.56 -6.63
N THR A 294 9.15 4.51 -5.80
CA THR A 294 8.31 3.33 -6.04
C THR A 294 6.88 3.54 -5.57
N LEU A 295 6.66 4.49 -4.65
CA LEU A 295 5.40 4.74 -3.97
C LEU A 295 4.87 3.52 -3.21
N LYS A 296 5.74 2.57 -2.86
CA LYS A 296 5.44 1.39 -2.03
C LYS A 296 6.12 1.52 -0.66
N PRO A 297 5.74 0.73 0.35
CA PRO A 297 6.44 0.69 1.63
C PRO A 297 7.92 0.33 1.44
N ILE A 298 8.80 0.99 2.20
CA ILE A 298 10.22 0.66 2.23
C ILE A 298 10.39 -0.75 2.83
N PRO A 299 11.10 -1.67 2.17
CA PRO A 299 11.33 -3.01 2.71
C PRO A 299 12.16 -3.01 3.99
N ASP A 300 11.82 -3.87 4.93
CA ASP A 300 12.54 -4.07 6.18
C ASP A 300 13.65 -5.13 5.97
N PHE A 301 14.82 -4.72 5.48
CA PHE A 301 15.94 -5.61 5.12
C PHE A 301 16.49 -6.47 6.28
N LEU A 302 16.23 -6.08 7.52
CA LEU A 302 16.61 -6.83 8.73
C LEU A 302 15.35 -7.30 9.48
N ILE A 303 15.16 -8.61 9.50
CA ILE A 303 14.15 -9.33 10.26
C ILE A 303 14.74 -9.65 11.63
N GLN A 304 14.12 -9.13 12.69
CA GLN A 304 14.61 -9.32 14.06
C GLN A 304 13.75 -10.34 14.78
N SER A 305 14.26 -11.56 14.95
CA SER A 305 13.56 -12.58 15.74
C SER A 305 13.63 -12.25 17.22
N VAL A 306 12.47 -12.16 17.85
CA VAL A 306 12.34 -11.84 19.27
C VAL A 306 12.64 -13.07 20.11
N TYR A 307 13.51 -12.91 21.11
CA TYR A 307 13.77 -13.95 22.10
C TYR A 307 12.54 -14.16 22.99
N THR A 308 12.16 -15.42 23.18
CA THR A 308 11.09 -15.81 24.10
C THR A 308 11.68 -16.69 25.20
N GLU A 309 11.43 -16.31 26.45
CA GLU A 309 11.76 -17.14 27.59
C GLU A 309 10.74 -18.28 27.69
N GLY A 310 11.20 -19.52 27.80
CA GLY A 310 10.33 -20.70 27.81
C GLY A 310 9.90 -21.17 26.43
N GLN A 311 8.72 -21.79 26.37
CA GLN A 311 8.13 -22.28 25.12
C GLN A 311 7.39 -21.18 24.38
N VAL A 312 7.56 -21.12 23.06
CA VAL A 312 6.79 -20.23 22.19
C VAL A 312 5.40 -20.83 22.00
N VAL A 313 4.36 -20.01 22.22
CA VAL A 313 2.97 -20.42 21.96
C VAL A 313 2.76 -20.57 20.45
N PRO A 314 2.44 -21.77 19.92
CA PRO A 314 2.37 -22.01 18.48
C PRO A 314 0.96 -21.72 17.94
N LYS A 315 0.43 -20.52 18.20
CA LYS A 315 -0.91 -20.10 17.77
C LYS A 315 -0.90 -18.68 17.22
N ILE A 316 -1.44 -18.51 16.02
CA ILE A 316 -1.40 -17.23 15.28
C ILE A 316 -2.29 -16.16 15.91
N ASP A 317 -3.36 -16.55 16.61
CA ASP A 317 -4.31 -15.64 17.26
C ASP A 317 -3.89 -15.22 18.68
N ASP A 318 -2.81 -15.82 19.22
CA ASP A 318 -2.32 -15.51 20.55
C ASP A 318 -1.81 -14.05 20.64
N PRO A 319 -2.12 -13.31 21.74
CA PRO A 319 -1.68 -11.94 21.92
C PRO A 319 -0.17 -11.73 21.79
N SER A 320 0.66 -12.74 22.09
CA SER A 320 2.12 -12.67 21.97
C SER A 320 2.63 -12.56 20.52
N TRP A 321 1.79 -12.83 19.53
CA TRP A 321 2.11 -12.69 18.11
C TRP A 321 1.57 -11.41 17.48
N GLN A 322 0.77 -10.63 18.22
CA GLN A 322 0.18 -9.39 17.71
C GLN A 322 1.24 -8.32 17.50
N SER A 323 1.13 -7.57 16.40
CA SER A 323 2.04 -6.51 16.01
C SER A 323 1.26 -5.25 15.64
N SER A 324 1.80 -4.07 15.94
CA SER A 324 1.24 -2.81 15.45
C SER A 324 1.26 -2.75 13.91
N ASP A 325 0.15 -2.35 13.29
CA ASP A 325 0.07 -2.07 11.85
C ASP A 325 0.76 -0.74 11.48
N THR A 326 1.02 0.11 12.47
CA THR A 326 1.80 1.35 12.31
C THR A 326 3.23 1.12 12.75
N ASP A 327 4.15 1.57 11.89
CA ASP A 327 5.58 1.51 12.16
C ASP A 327 5.97 2.32 13.41
N ASP A 328 6.87 1.77 14.23
CA ASP A 328 7.30 2.40 15.50
C ASP A 328 8.09 3.71 15.28
N ARG A 329 8.61 3.92 14.07
CA ARG A 329 9.21 5.20 13.65
C ARG A 329 8.17 6.31 13.47
N ILE A 330 6.89 5.96 13.38
CA ILE A 330 5.78 6.91 13.21
C ILE A 330 5.03 7.08 14.54
N VAL A 331 4.60 5.97 15.14
CA VAL A 331 3.92 5.95 16.44
C VAL A 331 4.59 4.89 17.31
N SER A 332 5.15 5.31 18.46
CA SER A 332 5.76 4.38 19.40
C SER A 332 4.80 3.26 19.80
N ALA A 333 5.31 2.03 19.89
CA ALA A 333 4.53 0.89 20.34
C ALA A 333 4.02 1.11 21.79
N THR A 334 2.80 0.65 22.06
CA THR A 334 2.22 0.58 23.41
C THR A 334 3.03 -0.37 24.29
N GLU A 335 2.99 -0.18 25.62
CA GLU A 335 3.73 -1.04 26.56
C GLU A 335 3.44 -2.54 26.34
N GLU A 336 2.18 -2.89 26.05
CA GLU A 336 1.75 -4.27 25.78
C GLU A 336 2.40 -4.89 24.54
N LEU A 337 2.69 -4.08 23.51
CA LEU A 337 3.24 -4.57 22.24
C LEU A 337 4.77 -4.41 22.16
N LYS A 338 5.42 -3.81 23.16
CA LYS A 338 6.87 -3.54 23.12
C LYS A 338 7.71 -4.80 23.02
N GLU A 339 7.28 -5.87 23.68
CA GLU A 339 7.97 -7.16 23.70
C GLU A 339 7.50 -8.10 22.58
N ASN A 340 6.46 -7.72 21.86
CA ASN A 340 5.96 -8.50 20.75
C ASN A 340 6.85 -8.38 19.49
N PRO A 341 6.87 -9.42 18.65
CA PRO A 341 7.60 -9.38 17.39
C PRO A 341 7.00 -8.35 16.44
N LYS A 342 7.88 -7.65 15.73
CA LYS A 342 7.47 -6.70 14.70
C LYS A 342 7.06 -7.44 13.44
N ARG A 343 6.13 -6.84 12.70
CA ARG A 343 5.75 -7.27 11.35
C ARG A 343 6.65 -6.58 10.32
N HIS A 344 7.54 -7.36 9.72
CA HIS A 344 8.54 -6.90 8.76
C HIS A 344 7.98 -6.95 7.34
N HIS A 345 8.05 -5.84 6.60
CA HIS A 345 7.59 -5.76 5.20
C HIS A 345 8.67 -6.29 4.25
N ILE A 346 8.35 -7.35 3.52
CA ILE A 346 9.21 -7.96 2.51
C ILE A 346 8.65 -7.60 1.13
N ALA A 347 9.40 -6.84 0.35
CA ALA A 347 9.06 -6.61 -1.04
C ALA A 347 9.37 -7.83 -1.89
N MET A 348 8.40 -8.18 -2.72
CA MET A 348 8.49 -9.25 -3.71
C MET A 348 8.63 -8.63 -5.10
N ALA A 349 9.36 -9.33 -5.96
CA ALA A 349 9.50 -9.03 -7.37
C ALA A 349 8.77 -10.10 -8.19
N GLY A 350 8.23 -9.69 -9.34
CA GLY A 350 7.63 -10.62 -10.29
C GLY A 350 8.65 -11.43 -11.09
N GLN A 351 8.17 -12.57 -11.58
CA GLN A 351 8.75 -13.60 -12.45
C GLN A 351 10.18 -13.38 -13.00
N ILE A 352 10.93 -14.48 -13.01
CA ILE A 352 12.23 -14.63 -13.67
C ILE A 352 12.04 -14.64 -15.19
N THR A 353 12.90 -13.95 -15.94
CA THR A 353 12.77 -13.71 -17.39
C THR A 353 12.88 -14.95 -18.31
N ARG A 354 12.85 -16.17 -17.77
CA ARG A 354 12.78 -17.41 -18.57
C ARG A 354 11.30 -17.79 -18.75
N GLY A 355 10.79 -17.61 -19.97
CA GLY A 355 9.39 -17.90 -20.34
C GLY A 355 8.72 -16.72 -21.04
N LYS A 356 7.42 -16.86 -21.39
CA LYS A 356 6.62 -15.69 -21.78
C LYS A 356 6.51 -14.81 -20.53
N ARG A 357 7.14 -13.65 -20.58
CA ARG A 357 7.14 -12.68 -19.47
C ARG A 357 5.72 -12.32 -19.09
N ASN A 358 5.27 -12.77 -17.93
CA ASN A 358 4.03 -12.31 -17.32
C ASN A 358 4.37 -11.03 -16.53
N PHE A 359 3.84 -9.89 -16.95
CA PHE A 359 4.03 -8.60 -16.27
C PHE A 359 3.06 -8.42 -15.10
N ASP A 360 2.61 -9.51 -14.50
CA ASP A 360 1.46 -9.57 -13.60
C ASP A 360 1.79 -10.36 -12.32
N PRO A 361 2.78 -9.93 -11.50
CA PRO A 361 3.02 -10.55 -10.20
C PRO A 361 1.77 -10.43 -9.34
N LYS A 362 1.29 -11.58 -8.82
CA LYS A 362 0.06 -11.63 -8.03
C LYS A 362 0.29 -11.25 -6.57
N ALA A 363 1.47 -11.54 -6.05
CA ALA A 363 1.96 -10.97 -4.80
C ALA A 363 3.10 -9.97 -5.03
N ASP A 364 2.89 -8.76 -4.51
CA ASP A 364 3.87 -7.68 -4.54
C ASP A 364 4.68 -7.58 -3.23
N ASN A 365 4.19 -8.22 -2.17
CA ASN A 365 4.78 -8.17 -0.84
C ASN A 365 4.31 -9.36 0.00
N LEU A 366 5.06 -9.60 1.08
CA LEU A 366 4.63 -10.41 2.21
C LEU A 366 5.14 -9.80 3.51
N TRP A 367 4.64 -10.33 4.61
CA TRP A 367 4.96 -9.90 5.95
C TRP A 367 5.54 -11.05 6.75
N VAL A 368 6.58 -10.76 7.54
CA VAL A 368 7.23 -11.76 8.38
C VAL A 368 7.27 -11.28 9.81
N THR A 369 6.84 -12.15 10.72
CA THR A 369 6.91 -11.98 12.15
C THR A 369 7.63 -13.21 12.71
N THR A 370 8.60 -13.05 13.60
CA THR A 370 9.42 -14.19 14.06
C THR A 370 9.79 -14.11 15.53
N ARG A 371 9.79 -15.29 16.16
CA ARG A 371 10.22 -15.52 17.54
C ARG A 371 11.17 -16.71 17.57
N TRP A 372 11.99 -16.79 18.59
CA TRP A 372 12.83 -17.98 18.84
C TRP A 372 12.94 -18.26 20.34
N SER A 373 13.18 -19.52 20.68
CA SER A 373 13.40 -19.97 22.06
C SER A 373 14.73 -20.69 22.19
N ALA A 374 15.52 -20.30 23.20
CA ALA A 374 16.75 -20.99 23.55
C ALA A 374 16.48 -22.33 24.25
N GLU A 375 15.37 -22.46 24.97
CA GLU A 375 14.98 -23.71 25.63
C GLU A 375 14.57 -24.77 24.61
N GLU A 376 13.73 -24.39 23.65
CA GLU A 376 13.29 -25.31 22.58
C GLU A 376 14.35 -25.52 21.50
N GLN A 377 15.40 -24.69 21.47
CA GLN A 377 16.36 -24.62 20.36
C GLN A 377 15.63 -24.54 19.01
N ALA A 378 14.62 -23.68 18.90
CA ALA A 378 13.77 -23.56 17.72
C ALA A 378 13.46 -22.11 17.36
N VAL A 379 13.24 -21.88 16.06
CA VAL A 379 12.77 -20.62 15.49
C VAL A 379 11.37 -20.80 14.90
N TYR A 380 10.57 -19.75 15.04
CA TYR A 380 9.22 -19.66 14.52
C TYR A 380 9.12 -18.49 13.54
N TYR A 381 8.50 -18.74 12.39
CA TYR A 381 8.25 -17.77 11.33
C TYR A 381 6.78 -17.74 11.00
N LEU A 382 6.11 -16.66 11.37
CA LEU A 382 4.78 -16.35 10.87
C LEU A 382 4.92 -15.54 9.58
N VAL A 383 4.59 -16.18 8.46
CA VAL A 383 4.56 -15.55 7.14
C VAL A 383 3.12 -15.22 6.79
N GLU A 384 2.85 -13.96 6.47
CA GLU A 384 1.52 -13.47 6.15
C GLU A 384 1.52 -12.70 4.83
N TYR A 385 0.53 -12.92 3.97
CA TYR A 385 0.40 -12.14 2.74
C TYR A 385 -1.05 -12.10 2.28
N ASP A 386 -1.38 -11.08 1.50
CA ASP A 386 -2.71 -10.92 0.95
C ASP A 386 -2.88 -11.85 -0.25
N GLN A 387 -3.84 -12.78 -0.15
CA GLN A 387 -4.25 -13.67 -1.23
C GLN A 387 -5.77 -13.53 -1.36
N ARG A 388 -6.23 -12.74 -2.33
CA ARG A 388 -7.65 -12.35 -2.39
C ARG A 388 -8.57 -13.55 -2.50
N PHE A 389 -8.16 -14.55 -3.27
CA PHE A 389 -8.93 -15.77 -3.43
C PHE A 389 -8.00 -16.98 -3.50
N MET A 390 -8.36 -18.03 -2.79
CA MET A 390 -7.62 -19.29 -2.79
C MET A 390 -7.84 -20.06 -4.10
N SER A 391 -6.88 -20.92 -4.44
CA SER A 391 -7.02 -21.90 -5.50
C SER A 391 -8.12 -22.90 -5.19
N ALA A 392 -8.81 -23.34 -6.24
CA ALA A 392 -9.74 -24.46 -6.21
C ALA A 392 -9.20 -25.68 -7.00
N ASP A 393 -8.02 -25.54 -7.61
CA ASP A 393 -7.41 -26.55 -8.45
C ASP A 393 -6.24 -27.22 -7.69
N PRO A 394 -6.34 -28.51 -7.34
CA PRO A 394 -5.25 -29.23 -6.68
C PRO A 394 -3.96 -29.34 -7.51
N GLU A 395 -4.02 -29.15 -8.84
CA GLU A 395 -2.83 -29.09 -9.70
C GLU A 395 -2.02 -27.81 -9.45
N TYR A 396 -2.70 -26.73 -9.03
CA TYR A 396 -2.12 -25.44 -8.75
C TYR A 396 -2.47 -25.00 -7.32
N PRO A 397 -1.89 -25.64 -6.28
CA PRO A 397 -2.09 -25.19 -4.91
C PRO A 397 -1.41 -23.85 -4.67
N ASP A 398 -1.99 -23.03 -3.79
CA ASP A 398 -1.27 -21.86 -3.28
C ASP A 398 -0.06 -22.31 -2.47
N ALA A 399 1.04 -21.56 -2.54
CA ALA A 399 2.24 -21.94 -1.81
C ALA A 399 3.07 -20.74 -1.35
N VAL A 400 3.84 -20.97 -0.29
CA VAL A 400 4.85 -20.03 0.20
C VAL A 400 6.09 -20.82 0.61
N ALA A 401 7.27 -20.26 0.35
CA ALA A 401 8.52 -20.89 0.75
C ALA A 401 9.49 -19.90 1.39
N ILE A 402 10.32 -20.42 2.30
CA ILE A 402 11.45 -19.72 2.90
C ILE A 402 12.72 -20.41 2.42
N GLN A 403 13.69 -19.62 1.97
CA GLN A 403 14.99 -20.12 1.52
C GLN A 403 16.13 -19.53 2.33
N TRP A 404 17.07 -20.40 2.66
CA TRP A 404 18.25 -20.13 3.43
C TRP A 404 19.49 -20.67 2.72
N PRO A 405 20.69 -20.13 2.96
CA PRO A 405 21.91 -20.80 2.57
C PRO A 405 22.06 -22.13 3.32
N ALA A 406 22.26 -23.23 2.59
CA ALA A 406 22.40 -24.57 3.19
C ALA A 406 23.66 -24.68 4.06
N LYS A 407 24.79 -24.15 3.56
CA LYS A 407 26.09 -24.17 4.24
C LYS A 407 26.53 -22.75 4.61
N LEU A 408 25.85 -22.16 5.60
CA LEU A 408 26.13 -20.78 6.06
C LEU A 408 27.61 -20.59 6.46
N GLN A 409 28.20 -21.58 7.13
CA GLN A 409 29.59 -21.56 7.58
C GLN A 409 30.63 -21.51 6.44
N ASP A 410 30.24 -21.92 5.23
CA ASP A 410 31.12 -21.92 4.06
C ASP A 410 31.09 -20.56 3.33
N LEU A 411 30.19 -19.65 3.73
CA LEU A 411 30.10 -18.31 3.17
C LEU A 411 31.09 -17.37 3.88
N PHE A 412 32.04 -16.84 3.12
CA PHE A 412 33.02 -15.88 3.64
C PHE A 412 32.56 -14.43 3.37
N GLY A 413 32.56 -13.60 4.41
CA GLY A 413 32.29 -12.17 4.30
C GLY A 413 30.88 -11.85 3.83
N ALA A 414 30.77 -11.11 2.71
CA ALA A 414 29.50 -10.68 2.13
C ALA A 414 28.99 -11.61 1.02
N GLU A 415 29.67 -12.73 0.76
CA GLU A 415 29.26 -13.67 -0.27
C GLU A 415 27.93 -14.34 0.08
N LYS A 416 27.06 -14.44 -0.93
CA LYS A 416 25.76 -15.10 -0.82
C LYS A 416 25.60 -16.08 -1.99
N PRO A 417 24.84 -17.17 -1.81
CA PRO A 417 24.30 -17.90 -2.94
C PRO A 417 23.49 -16.95 -3.84
N TYR A 418 23.30 -17.31 -5.10
CA TYR A 418 22.29 -16.69 -5.92
C TYR A 418 20.93 -16.82 -5.24
N PHE A 419 20.16 -15.73 -5.21
CA PHE A 419 18.92 -15.65 -4.43
C PHE A 419 17.80 -16.54 -4.97
N ILE A 420 17.98 -17.12 -6.15
CA ILE A 420 17.03 -18.05 -6.75
C ILE A 420 17.65 -19.44 -6.76
N TYR A 421 17.28 -20.25 -5.78
CA TYR A 421 17.68 -21.65 -5.67
C TYR A 421 19.20 -21.88 -5.62
N GLY A 422 19.99 -20.88 -5.25
CA GLY A 422 21.43 -21.01 -5.04
C GLY A 422 22.24 -21.21 -6.33
N ASP A 423 23.43 -21.78 -6.17
CA ASP A 423 24.34 -22.13 -7.26
C ASP A 423 25.00 -23.48 -6.96
N SER A 424 25.65 -24.08 -7.96
CA SER A 424 26.30 -25.38 -7.83
C SER A 424 27.40 -25.43 -6.75
N LYS A 425 27.97 -24.28 -6.38
CA LYS A 425 28.98 -24.16 -5.32
C LYS A 425 28.40 -23.71 -3.98
N LYS A 426 27.19 -23.16 -3.99
CA LYS A 426 26.55 -22.49 -2.85
C LYS A 426 25.10 -22.95 -2.79
N PRO A 427 24.86 -24.16 -2.26
CA PRO A 427 23.52 -24.70 -2.18
C PRO A 427 22.65 -23.89 -1.21
N VAL A 428 21.34 -23.97 -1.42
CA VAL A 428 20.33 -23.40 -0.54
C VAL A 428 19.38 -24.48 -0.03
N ASP A 429 18.86 -24.24 1.17
CA ASP A 429 17.84 -25.02 1.84
C ASP A 429 16.49 -24.28 1.69
N ILE A 430 15.49 -24.94 1.12
CA ILE A 430 14.19 -24.35 0.79
C ILE A 430 13.09 -25.11 1.51
N TRP A 431 12.30 -24.40 2.30
CA TRP A 431 11.15 -24.93 3.01
C TRP A 431 9.88 -24.45 2.31
N LYS A 432 9.17 -25.32 1.60
CA LYS A 432 7.96 -24.98 0.86
C LYS A 432 6.73 -25.55 1.56
N ALA A 433 5.79 -24.69 1.87
CA ALA A 433 4.46 -25.06 2.29
C ALA A 433 3.49 -24.81 1.12
N SER A 434 2.82 -25.86 0.66
CA SER A 434 1.76 -25.80 -0.36
C SER A 434 0.44 -26.15 0.30
N PHE A 435 -0.65 -25.50 -0.09
CA PHE A 435 -1.91 -25.64 0.63
C PHE A 435 -3.16 -25.30 -0.18
N MET A 436 -4.27 -25.83 0.31
CA MET A 436 -5.63 -25.59 -0.19
C MET A 436 -6.54 -25.22 0.98
N ALA A 437 -7.53 -24.35 0.75
CA ALA A 437 -8.49 -24.00 1.80
C ALA A 437 -9.61 -25.04 1.93
N LYS A 438 -9.92 -25.45 3.15
CA LYS A 438 -11.03 -26.38 3.45
C LYS A 438 -12.35 -25.61 3.48
N ASP A 439 -13.37 -26.18 2.83
CA ASP A 439 -14.75 -25.64 2.79
C ASP A 439 -14.84 -24.16 2.34
N TYR A 440 -13.90 -23.72 1.50
CA TYR A 440 -13.83 -22.35 1.01
C TYR A 440 -14.62 -22.14 -0.28
N SER A 441 -15.31 -21.01 -0.36
CA SER A 441 -15.87 -20.47 -1.61
C SER A 441 -15.58 -18.99 -1.72
N ALA A 442 -15.20 -18.57 -2.92
CA ALA A 442 -14.78 -17.21 -3.22
C ALA A 442 -15.90 -16.16 -3.27
N THR A 443 -17.17 -16.58 -3.12
CA THR A 443 -18.35 -15.70 -3.16
C THR A 443 -19.14 -15.70 -1.86
N ASN A 444 -18.58 -16.27 -0.79
CA ASN A 444 -19.25 -16.32 0.50
C ASN A 444 -19.20 -14.96 1.22
N ALA A 445 -20.14 -14.74 2.13
CA ALA A 445 -20.04 -13.64 3.09
C ALA A 445 -18.76 -13.76 3.94
N PRO A 446 -18.25 -12.63 4.47
CA PRO A 446 -17.08 -12.63 5.35
C PRO A 446 -17.22 -13.64 6.48
N ASN A 447 -16.22 -14.50 6.63
CA ASN A 447 -16.17 -15.48 7.69
C ASN A 447 -15.16 -15.03 8.76
N GLU A 448 -15.67 -14.60 9.91
CA GLU A 448 -14.86 -14.11 11.04
C GLU A 448 -13.93 -15.17 11.63
N LYS A 449 -14.24 -16.46 11.45
CA LYS A 449 -13.38 -17.56 11.93
C LYS A 449 -12.28 -17.94 10.93
N GLY A 450 -12.38 -17.44 9.69
CA GLY A 450 -11.52 -17.86 8.60
C GLY A 450 -11.70 -19.33 8.22
N TYR A 451 -10.79 -19.81 7.38
CA TYR A 451 -10.75 -21.15 6.82
C TYR A 451 -9.42 -21.79 7.18
N GLN A 452 -9.48 -23.02 7.65
CA GLN A 452 -8.29 -23.82 7.91
C GLN A 452 -7.70 -24.30 6.58
N LEU A 453 -6.37 -24.37 6.55
CA LEU A 453 -5.63 -24.77 5.36
C LEU A 453 -5.22 -26.25 5.46
N ASP A 454 -5.36 -26.98 4.37
CA ASP A 454 -4.77 -28.30 4.23
C ASP A 454 -3.32 -28.13 3.77
N MET A 455 -2.38 -28.39 4.67
CA MET A 455 -0.96 -28.06 4.47
C MET A 455 -0.18 -29.30 4.00
N SER A 456 0.70 -29.10 3.02
CA SER A 456 1.74 -30.04 2.62
C SER A 456 3.09 -29.34 2.67
N VAL A 457 4.04 -29.87 3.45
CA VAL A 457 5.38 -29.31 3.60
C VAL A 457 6.39 -30.18 2.88
N LYS A 458 7.29 -29.56 2.13
CA LYS A 458 8.44 -30.21 1.51
C LYS A 458 9.69 -29.37 1.73
N GLU A 459 10.80 -30.07 1.91
CA GLU A 459 12.12 -29.45 1.94
C GLU A 459 12.91 -29.85 0.69
N PHE A 460 13.58 -28.86 0.10
CA PHE A 460 14.39 -29.03 -1.09
C PHE A 460 15.80 -28.50 -0.86
N VAL A 461 16.75 -29.08 -1.59
CA VAL A 461 18.09 -28.52 -1.76
C VAL A 461 18.17 -27.94 -3.17
N GLY A 462 18.47 -26.65 -3.26
CA GLY A 462 18.72 -25.95 -4.53
C GLY A 462 20.21 -25.81 -4.79
N ASN A 463 20.67 -26.24 -5.96
CA ASN A 463 22.06 -26.08 -6.45
C ASN A 463 22.11 -25.19 -7.70
N GLY A 464 21.14 -24.30 -7.84
CA GLY A 464 20.83 -23.58 -9.07
C GLY A 464 19.39 -23.82 -9.50
N PHE A 465 18.89 -22.91 -10.34
CA PHE A 465 17.49 -22.90 -10.77
C PHE A 465 16.98 -24.22 -11.36
N ASP A 466 17.79 -24.84 -12.22
CA ASP A 466 17.44 -26.11 -12.91
C ASP A 466 17.85 -27.36 -12.09
N ALA A 467 18.37 -27.18 -10.87
CA ALA A 467 18.99 -28.22 -10.05
C ALA A 467 18.38 -28.26 -8.64
N LEU A 468 17.07 -28.45 -8.58
CA LEU A 468 16.31 -28.67 -7.36
C LEU A 468 16.14 -30.16 -7.08
N SER A 469 16.42 -30.59 -5.86
CA SER A 469 16.25 -31.98 -5.42
C SER A 469 15.50 -32.05 -4.09
N ASP A 470 14.56 -32.99 -3.98
CA ASP A 470 13.90 -33.32 -2.71
C ASP A 470 14.94 -33.81 -1.69
N LYS A 471 14.75 -33.47 -0.41
CA LYS A 471 15.51 -34.10 0.67
C LYS A 471 14.98 -35.51 0.91
N GLU A 472 15.89 -36.50 0.99
CA GLU A 472 15.51 -37.91 1.23
C GLU A 472 15.02 -38.19 2.67
N SER A 473 15.29 -37.29 3.62
CA SER A 473 14.80 -37.38 5.00
C SER A 473 13.41 -36.76 5.15
N GLU A 474 12.63 -37.22 6.13
CA GLU A 474 11.38 -36.55 6.53
C GLU A 474 11.61 -35.05 6.78
N ALA A 475 10.62 -34.24 6.38
CA ALA A 475 10.70 -32.79 6.53
C ALA A 475 10.81 -32.42 8.02
N LYS A 476 11.87 -31.72 8.40
CA LYS A 476 12.15 -31.22 9.75
C LYS A 476 11.47 -29.88 10.02
N VAL A 477 10.86 -29.31 8.99
CA VAL A 477 10.08 -28.08 9.07
C VAL A 477 8.63 -28.45 9.32
N GLU A 478 8.05 -27.87 10.36
CA GLU A 478 6.67 -28.11 10.74
C GLU A 478 5.84 -26.84 10.50
N ILE A 479 4.59 -27.00 10.05
CA ILE A 479 3.60 -25.93 10.13
C ILE A 479 2.76 -26.18 11.37
N VAL A 480 2.92 -25.30 12.35
CA VAL A 480 2.27 -25.46 13.66
C VAL A 480 0.89 -24.83 13.72
N ASP A 481 0.65 -23.84 12.86
CA ASP A 481 -0.65 -23.20 12.71
C ASP A 481 -0.75 -22.53 11.33
N SER A 482 -1.95 -22.46 10.78
CA SER A 482 -2.21 -21.88 9.47
C SER A 482 -3.66 -21.47 9.32
N ILE A 483 -3.91 -20.32 8.68
CA ILE A 483 -5.27 -19.83 8.48
C ILE A 483 -5.34 -18.95 7.23
N TYR A 484 -6.45 -19.10 6.50
CA TYR A 484 -6.89 -18.12 5.52
C TYR A 484 -8.06 -17.33 6.09
N HIS A 485 -7.84 -16.05 6.38
CA HIS A 485 -8.84 -15.17 6.98
C HIS A 485 -9.06 -13.93 6.12
N GLN A 486 -10.23 -13.82 5.50
CA GLN A 486 -10.71 -12.65 4.75
C GLN A 486 -9.66 -12.06 3.81
N GLY A 487 -9.20 -12.84 2.82
CA GLY A 487 -8.24 -12.38 1.81
C GLY A 487 -6.78 -12.38 2.27
N ARG A 488 -6.47 -12.96 3.43
CA ARG A 488 -5.09 -13.04 3.96
C ARG A 488 -4.74 -14.45 4.37
N VAL A 489 -3.61 -14.93 3.87
CA VAL A 489 -2.99 -16.19 4.30
C VAL A 489 -2.02 -15.90 5.44
N LYS A 490 -2.01 -16.76 6.45
CA LYS A 490 -1.03 -16.79 7.53
C LYS A 490 -0.55 -18.23 7.72
N VAL A 491 0.76 -18.43 7.70
CA VAL A 491 1.39 -19.74 7.87
C VAL A 491 2.52 -19.62 8.88
N MET A 492 2.45 -20.41 9.97
CA MET A 492 3.46 -20.42 11.02
C MET A 492 4.38 -21.63 10.86
N PHE A 493 5.60 -21.37 10.39
CA PHE A 493 6.69 -22.34 10.31
C PHE A 493 7.38 -22.48 11.67
N LYS A 494 7.69 -23.71 12.07
CA LYS A 494 8.57 -24.05 13.19
C LYS A 494 9.71 -24.90 12.68
N ARG A 495 10.94 -24.60 13.13
CA ARG A 495 12.11 -25.40 12.80
C ARG A 495 13.21 -25.30 13.85
N SER A 496 13.85 -26.42 14.18
CA SER A 496 14.97 -26.48 15.13
C SER A 496 16.21 -25.75 14.62
N LEU A 497 16.88 -24.98 15.48
CA LEU A 497 18.05 -24.17 15.12
C LEU A 497 19.21 -25.01 14.54
N LYS A 498 19.36 -26.24 15.03
CA LYS A 498 20.35 -27.21 14.56
C LYS A 498 19.68 -28.50 14.14
N THR A 499 20.21 -29.11 13.09
CA THR A 499 19.71 -30.36 12.51
C THR A 499 20.86 -31.16 11.93
N GLU A 500 20.70 -32.49 11.81
CA GLU A 500 21.77 -33.40 11.38
C GLU A 500 21.95 -33.51 9.85
N GLY A 501 21.13 -32.84 9.02
CA GLY A 501 21.22 -32.98 7.57
C GLY A 501 22.38 -32.17 6.98
N GLU A 502 23.07 -32.74 5.97
CA GLU A 502 24.26 -32.11 5.38
C GLU A 502 23.97 -30.73 4.76
N PHE A 503 22.81 -30.59 4.12
CA PHE A 503 22.37 -29.38 3.45
C PHE A 503 21.29 -28.62 4.22
N ASP A 504 21.09 -28.96 5.49
CA ASP A 504 20.16 -28.23 6.34
C ASP A 504 20.83 -26.96 6.87
N VAL A 505 20.17 -25.81 6.73
CA VAL A 505 20.71 -24.55 7.26
C VAL A 505 20.94 -24.67 8.77
N GLN A 506 22.12 -24.31 9.27
CA GLN A 506 22.33 -24.20 10.72
C GLN A 506 22.10 -22.75 11.12
N ILE A 507 21.19 -22.49 12.07
CA ILE A 507 20.75 -21.14 12.43
C ILE A 507 21.46 -20.70 13.73
N PRO A 508 22.61 -20.00 13.64
CA PRO A 508 23.30 -19.48 14.81
C PRO A 508 22.50 -18.35 15.49
N SER A 509 22.57 -18.30 16.82
CA SER A 509 22.23 -17.08 17.56
C SER A 509 23.29 -16.00 17.29
N GLU A 510 22.88 -14.73 17.32
CA GLU A 510 23.80 -13.56 17.25
C GLU A 510 24.52 -13.31 15.91
N GLN A 511 24.14 -13.99 14.83
CA GLN A 511 24.68 -13.72 13.49
C GLN A 511 23.58 -13.26 12.52
N PHE A 512 23.99 -12.51 11.49
CA PHE A 512 23.12 -12.14 10.38
C PHE A 512 23.06 -13.28 9.37
N ILE A 513 21.87 -13.83 9.15
CA ILE A 513 21.65 -14.99 8.30
C ILE A 513 20.86 -14.53 7.08
N PRO A 514 21.37 -14.72 5.84
CA PRO A 514 20.58 -14.44 4.65
C PRO A 514 19.31 -15.30 4.62
N VAL A 515 18.18 -14.67 4.32
CA VAL A 515 16.89 -15.35 4.11
C VAL A 515 16.17 -14.73 2.91
N SER A 516 15.44 -15.54 2.15
CA SER A 516 14.64 -15.10 1.00
C SER A 516 13.33 -15.87 0.96
N PHE A 517 12.35 -15.37 0.21
CA PHE A 517 10.99 -15.87 0.22
C PHE A 517 10.45 -16.03 -1.20
N PHE A 518 9.53 -16.96 -1.35
CA PHE A 518 8.83 -17.25 -2.59
C PHE A 518 7.33 -17.42 -2.32
N GLN A 519 6.49 -17.02 -3.27
CA GLN A 519 5.04 -17.16 -3.17
C GLN A 519 4.45 -17.52 -4.53
N TRP A 520 3.47 -18.42 -4.53
CA TRP A 520 2.72 -18.87 -5.70
C TRP A 520 1.22 -18.67 -5.48
N SER A 521 0.57 -17.95 -6.38
CA SER A 521 -0.88 -17.82 -6.49
C SER A 521 -1.47 -18.93 -7.38
N GLY A 522 -2.00 -19.98 -6.75
CA GLY A 522 -2.50 -21.15 -7.46
C GLY A 522 -3.66 -20.84 -8.40
N ARG A 523 -4.55 -19.91 -8.00
CA ARG A 523 -5.68 -19.46 -8.83
C ARG A 523 -5.23 -18.81 -10.15
N ASP A 524 -4.06 -18.19 -10.16
CA ASP A 524 -3.46 -17.57 -11.34
C ASP A 524 -2.55 -18.55 -12.12
N LYS A 525 -2.59 -19.84 -11.75
CA LYS A 525 -1.76 -20.92 -12.31
C LYS A 525 -0.26 -20.68 -12.13
N GLU A 526 0.11 -20.01 -11.05
CA GLU A 526 1.51 -19.91 -10.64
C GLU A 526 1.95 -21.27 -10.09
N HIS A 527 2.98 -21.84 -10.71
CA HIS A 527 3.68 -23.04 -10.27
C HIS A 527 5.14 -22.96 -10.70
N ASP A 528 6.01 -23.72 -10.04
CA ASP A 528 7.44 -23.82 -10.35
C ASP A 528 8.10 -22.44 -10.54
N GLU A 529 8.49 -22.10 -11.78
CA GLU A 529 9.14 -20.84 -12.17
C GLU A 529 8.24 -19.60 -12.18
N HIS A 530 6.92 -19.78 -12.23
CA HIS A 530 5.95 -18.69 -12.19
C HIS A 530 5.60 -18.42 -10.74
N MET A 531 6.27 -17.43 -10.15
CA MET A 531 6.11 -17.04 -8.74
C MET A 531 6.54 -15.60 -8.51
N ALA A 532 6.12 -15.07 -7.35
CA ALA A 532 6.72 -13.89 -6.75
C ALA A 532 7.93 -14.29 -5.91
N ILE A 533 9.03 -13.54 -6.04
CA ILE A 533 10.31 -13.86 -5.38
C ILE A 533 10.88 -12.64 -4.65
N SER A 534 11.47 -12.83 -3.48
CA SER A 534 12.20 -11.76 -2.80
C SER A 534 13.68 -11.78 -3.15
N THR A 535 14.38 -10.66 -2.95
CA THR A 535 15.85 -10.67 -2.84
C THR A 535 16.28 -11.28 -1.51
N TRP A 536 17.59 -11.34 -1.24
CA TRP A 536 18.09 -11.64 0.10
C TRP A 536 17.76 -10.54 1.11
N TYR A 537 17.16 -10.93 2.22
CA TYR A 537 17.03 -10.20 3.47
C TYR A 537 17.97 -10.82 4.50
N TYR A 538 18.04 -10.24 5.69
CA TYR A 538 18.78 -10.81 6.80
C TYR A 538 17.86 -11.07 7.98
N THR A 539 18.03 -12.22 8.62
CA THR A 539 17.49 -12.48 9.94
C THR A 539 18.60 -12.43 10.96
N ILE A 540 18.30 -11.87 12.13
CA ILE A 540 19.10 -12.03 13.34
C ILE A 540 18.22 -12.57 14.48
N LEU A 541 18.73 -13.55 15.21
CA LEU A 541 18.13 -13.97 16.48
C LEU A 541 18.66 -13.04 17.58
N LYS A 542 17.78 -12.19 18.14
CA LYS A 542 18.19 -11.32 19.25
C LYS A 542 18.64 -12.19 20.42
N PRO A 543 19.85 -12.00 20.97
CA PRO A 543 20.32 -12.81 22.09
C PRO A 543 19.42 -12.66 23.30
N ALA A 544 19.36 -13.70 24.11
CA ALA A 544 18.81 -13.59 25.46
C ALA A 544 19.58 -12.52 26.24
N LEU A 545 18.90 -11.78 27.12
CA LEU A 545 19.61 -10.90 28.05
C LEU A 545 20.60 -11.77 28.86
N PRO A 546 21.89 -11.41 28.91
CA PRO A 546 22.88 -12.26 29.56
C PRO A 546 22.54 -12.36 31.04
N ALA A 547 22.61 -13.57 31.61
CA ALA A 547 22.33 -13.81 33.03
C ALA A 547 23.20 -12.91 33.95
N SER A 548 24.35 -12.47 33.44
CA SER A 548 25.24 -11.49 34.09
C SER A 548 24.56 -10.19 34.44
N LEU A 549 23.52 -9.78 33.73
CA LEU A 549 22.74 -8.57 34.05
C LEU A 549 22.07 -8.68 35.44
N TYR A 550 21.72 -9.89 35.90
CA TYR A 550 21.07 -10.09 37.20
C TYR A 550 22.06 -10.24 38.36
N TYR A 551 23.20 -10.91 38.15
CA TYR A 551 24.18 -11.16 39.21
C TYR A 551 25.35 -10.18 39.26
N MET A 552 25.71 -9.51 38.15
CA MET A 552 26.82 -8.55 38.16
C MET A 552 26.52 -7.30 38.97
N PRO A 553 25.33 -6.67 38.91
CA PRO A 553 25.04 -5.51 39.75
C PRO A 553 25.21 -5.77 41.26
N PRO A 554 24.65 -6.85 41.86
CA PRO A 554 24.88 -7.13 43.28
C PRO A 554 26.34 -7.50 43.60
N ILE A 555 27.06 -8.19 42.71
CA ILE A 555 28.49 -8.46 42.90
C ILE A 555 29.31 -7.16 42.90
N ILE A 556 29.08 -6.27 41.93
CA ILE A 556 29.76 -4.97 41.84
C ILE A 556 29.44 -4.13 43.08
N ALA A 557 28.18 -4.12 43.53
CA ALA A 557 27.78 -3.43 44.76
C ALA A 557 28.51 -4.00 45.99
N ALA A 558 28.61 -5.33 46.12
CA ALA A 558 29.33 -5.98 47.22
C ALA A 558 30.82 -5.65 47.19
N VAL A 559 31.47 -5.70 46.01
CA VAL A 559 32.88 -5.31 45.84
C VAL A 559 33.08 -3.85 46.24
N PHE A 560 32.19 -2.96 45.84
CA PHE A 560 32.26 -1.54 46.16
C PHE A 560 32.09 -1.27 47.66
N ILE A 561 31.13 -1.94 48.31
CA ILE A 561 30.91 -1.86 49.76
C ILE A 561 32.11 -2.41 50.53
N CYS A 562 32.65 -3.57 50.13
CA CYS A 562 33.84 -4.16 50.75
C CYS A 562 35.07 -3.25 50.60
N PHE A 563 35.24 -2.63 49.43
CA PHE A 563 36.33 -1.68 49.18
C PHE A 563 36.19 -0.42 50.04
N GLN A 564 34.98 0.16 50.12
CA GLN A 564 34.70 1.30 51.01
C GLN A 564 34.93 0.93 52.48
N GLY A 565 34.46 -0.24 52.92
CA GLY A 565 34.70 -0.76 54.27
C GLY A 565 36.18 -0.95 54.56
N TRP A 566 36.95 -1.47 53.61
CA TRP A 566 38.40 -1.59 53.71
C TRP A 566 39.10 -0.24 53.81
N LEU A 567 38.70 0.77 53.03
CA LEU A 567 39.23 2.14 53.14
C LEU A 567 38.91 2.77 54.50
N VAL A 568 37.70 2.60 55.02
CA VAL A 568 37.31 3.07 56.36
C VAL A 568 38.12 2.35 57.45
N TRP A 569 38.33 1.03 57.31
CA TRP A 569 39.16 0.28 58.25
C TRP A 569 40.62 0.70 58.19
N MET A 570 41.19 0.87 57.00
CA MET A 570 42.56 1.35 56.79
C MET A 570 42.76 2.74 57.39
N THR A 571 41.84 3.68 57.16
CA THR A 571 41.91 5.03 57.75
C THR A 571 41.77 5.02 59.27
N LYS A 572 40.90 4.18 59.84
CA LYS A 572 40.81 3.99 61.29
C LYS A 572 42.09 3.36 61.87
N ARG A 573 42.67 2.38 61.16
CA ARG A 573 43.91 1.70 61.55
C ARG A 573 45.10 2.66 61.50
N THR A 574 45.25 3.46 60.45
CA THR A 574 46.32 4.46 60.35
C THR A 574 46.18 5.55 61.40
N ARG A 575 44.96 6.04 61.68
CA ARG A 575 44.69 6.93 62.83
C ARG A 575 45.14 6.32 64.16
N LYS A 576 44.75 5.07 64.44
CA LYS A 576 45.19 4.36 65.65
C LYS A 576 46.71 4.20 65.72
N MET A 577 47.38 3.95 64.58
CA MET A 577 48.85 3.87 64.53
C MET A 577 49.53 5.21 64.76
N TYR A 578 48.90 6.34 64.38
CA TYR A 578 49.35 7.68 64.76
C TYR A 578 49.17 7.93 66.27
N ASP A 579 48.01 7.58 66.83
CA ASP A 579 47.71 7.77 68.26
C ASP A 579 48.63 6.92 69.17
N GLU A 580 49.02 5.72 68.71
CA GLU A 580 49.95 4.82 69.41
C GLU A 580 51.44 5.15 69.17
N GLY A 581 51.77 6.22 68.42
CA GLY A 581 53.15 6.65 68.16
C GLY A 581 53.97 5.71 67.26
N LYS A 582 53.32 4.77 66.56
CA LYS A 582 53.97 3.77 65.70
C LYS A 582 54.27 4.27 64.29
N MET A 583 53.70 5.41 63.87
CA MET A 583 53.98 6.09 62.60
C MET A 583 54.08 7.61 62.81
N ARG A 584 55.02 8.28 62.14
CA ARG A 584 55.15 9.75 62.15
C ARG A 584 54.16 10.38 61.16
N ARG A 585 53.42 11.41 61.59
CA ARG A 585 52.67 12.26 60.65
C ARG A 585 53.68 13.10 59.89
N ASP A 586 53.74 12.93 58.58
CA ASP A 586 54.41 13.90 57.73
C ASP A 586 53.60 15.21 57.82
N GLU A 587 54.24 16.28 58.27
CA GLU A 587 53.64 17.61 58.24
C GLU A 587 53.51 18.03 56.77
N LEU A 588 52.34 18.55 56.40
CA LEU A 588 52.14 19.12 55.07
C LEU A 588 53.19 20.23 54.85
N PRO A 589 53.83 20.30 53.66
CA PRO A 589 54.74 21.40 53.35
C PRO A 589 53.99 22.73 53.50
N LYS A 590 54.60 23.69 54.21
CA LYS A 590 54.06 25.05 54.37
C LYS A 590 53.96 25.80 53.06
#